data_AF-A0A0F9MXW8-F1
#
_entry.id   AF-A0A0F9MXW8-F1
#
_cell.length_a   1.000
_cell.length_b   1.000
_cell.length_c   1.000
_cell.angle_alpha   90.00
_cell.angle_beta   90.00
_cell.angle_gamma   90.00
#
_symmetry.space_group_name_H-M   'P 1'
#
loop_
_entity.id
_entity.type
_entity.pdbx_description
1 polymer ?
#
loop_
_entity_poly.entity_id
_entity_poly.type
_entity_poly.pdbx_seq_one_letter_code
_entity_poly.pdbx_strand_id
1 'polypeptide(L)'
;DELDIVLIHSNGNDKHIIKHDGALEVLADLKQRGWIRASGMSTKTVEGGLLALEQSDIAMVMHNLHYQDEKAVLDSAAMHNKGIFIKKALGSGHMTTQSSQDIVQENFNFIFSEVAVSSVIIGTINPKHLAENVKKVTNSLV
;
A
#
# COMPACT_ATOMS: atom_id res chain seq x y z
N ASP A 1 -5.45 -11.51 21.80
CA ASP A 1 -6.35 -10.38 21.45
C ASP A 1 -5.56 -9.23 20.82
N GLU A 2 -4.73 -9.52 19.81
CA GLU A 2 -3.88 -8.52 19.14
C GLU A 2 -4.34 -8.31 17.68
N LEU A 3 -4.00 -7.15 17.09
CA LEU A 3 -4.16 -6.90 15.66
C LEU A 3 -2.82 -7.12 14.94
N ASP A 4 -2.82 -7.72 13.76
CA ASP A 4 -1.58 -7.89 13.01
C ASP A 4 -0.97 -6.55 12.60
N ILE A 5 -1.78 -5.66 12.01
CA ILE A 5 -1.30 -4.40 11.42
C ILE A 5 -2.30 -3.28 11.67
N VAL A 6 -1.82 -2.13 12.16
CA VAL A 6 -2.61 -0.90 12.25
C VAL A 6 -1.94 0.20 11.46
N LEU A 7 -2.69 0.84 10.56
CA LEU A 7 -2.22 1.95 9.73
C LEU A 7 -2.97 3.23 10.07
N ILE A 8 -2.24 4.33 10.27
CA ILE A 8 -2.84 5.66 10.40
C ILE A 8 -3.59 6.02 9.11
N HIS A 9 -4.84 6.45 9.25
CA HIS A 9 -5.70 6.81 8.13
C HIS A 9 -5.64 8.31 7.83
N SER A 10 -4.77 8.69 6.89
CA SER A 10 -4.53 10.10 6.60
C SER A 10 -5.69 10.81 5.93
N ASN A 11 -5.92 12.07 6.31
CA ASN A 11 -6.77 13.00 5.57
C ASN A 11 -6.06 13.61 4.33
N GLY A 12 -4.74 13.46 4.22
CA GLY A 12 -3.88 14.02 3.16
C GLY A 12 -2.84 15.02 3.66
N ASN A 13 -2.96 15.47 4.91
CA ASN A 13 -1.95 16.29 5.57
C ASN A 13 -0.90 15.42 6.29
N ASP A 14 -0.28 14.51 5.54
CA ASP A 14 0.53 13.42 6.09
C ASP A 14 1.65 13.92 7.02
N LYS A 15 2.42 14.92 6.56
CA LYS A 15 3.54 15.50 7.30
C LYS A 15 3.10 16.06 8.64
N HIS A 16 1.95 16.74 8.69
CA HIS A 16 1.47 17.33 9.93
C HIS A 16 1.12 16.25 10.95
N ILE A 17 0.39 15.21 10.51
CA ILE A 17 0.04 14.07 11.36
C ILE A 17 1.30 13.42 11.93
N ILE A 18 2.33 13.23 11.10
CA ILE A 18 3.58 12.58 11.51
C ILE A 18 4.43 13.48 12.43
N LYS A 19 4.50 14.79 12.19
CA LYS A 19 5.41 15.68 12.93
C LYS A 19 4.77 16.37 14.15
N HIS A 20 3.44 16.44 14.21
CA HIS A 20 2.74 17.23 15.23
C HIS A 20 1.70 16.45 16.03
N ASP A 21 1.03 15.46 15.43
CA ASP A 21 -0.07 14.75 16.10
C ASP A 21 0.40 13.54 16.94
N GLY A 22 1.62 13.05 16.72
CA GLY A 22 2.21 11.98 17.54
C GLY A 22 1.61 10.58 17.30
N ALA A 23 0.88 10.39 16.21
CA ALA A 23 0.06 9.19 16.00
C ALA A 23 0.90 7.92 15.76
N LEU A 24 2.06 8.04 15.10
CA LEU A 24 2.95 6.90 14.85
C LEU A 24 3.69 6.47 16.11
N GLU A 25 4.03 7.42 16.98
CA GLU A 25 4.64 7.18 18.29
C GLU A 25 3.69 6.38 19.19
N VAL A 26 2.40 6.74 19.21
CA VAL A 26 1.39 5.95 19.92
C VAL A 26 1.32 4.52 19.35
N LEU A 27 1.35 4.34 18.03
CA LEU A 27 1.36 2.98 17.47
C LEU A 27 2.64 2.21 17.82
N ALA A 28 3.80 2.87 17.91
CA ALA A 28 5.03 2.26 18.36
C ALA A 28 4.93 1.75 19.81
N ASP A 29 4.31 2.54 20.71
CA ASP A 29 4.04 2.12 22.08
C ASP A 29 3.08 0.92 22.14
N LEU A 30 2.02 0.92 21.32
CA LEU A 30 1.08 -0.19 21.24
C LEU A 30 1.76 -1.47 20.73
N LYS A 31 2.69 -1.34 19.77
CA LYS A 31 3.51 -2.45 19.28
C LYS A 31 4.43 -2.98 20.37
N GLN A 32 5.10 -2.10 21.13
CA GLN A 32 5.97 -2.50 22.23
C GLN A 32 5.21 -3.27 23.33
N ARG A 33 3.94 -2.92 23.56
CA ARG A 33 3.04 -3.62 24.49
C ARG A 33 2.53 -4.97 23.96
N GLY A 34 2.80 -5.32 22.70
CA GLY A 34 2.31 -6.54 22.06
C GLY A 34 0.82 -6.50 21.74
N TRP A 35 0.23 -5.31 21.55
CA TRP A 35 -1.20 -5.19 21.18
C TRP A 35 -1.38 -5.15 19.66
N ILE A 36 -0.33 -4.75 18.94
CA ILE A 36 -0.25 -4.81 17.49
C ILE A 36 1.10 -5.39 17.06
N ARG A 37 1.15 -6.12 15.94
CA ARG A 37 2.39 -6.77 15.48
C ARG A 37 3.22 -5.86 14.58
N ALA A 38 2.57 -4.99 13.80
CA ALA A 38 3.22 -3.97 12.98
C ALA A 38 2.36 -2.69 12.86
N SER A 39 3.02 -1.59 12.54
CA SER A 39 2.38 -0.29 12.36
C SER A 39 2.80 0.40 11.06
N GLY A 40 2.02 1.40 10.66
CA GLY A 40 2.28 2.15 9.45
C GLY A 40 1.32 3.31 9.22
N MET A 41 1.35 3.84 8.00
CA MET A 41 0.44 4.91 7.59
C MET A 41 -0.04 4.73 6.16
N SER A 42 -1.32 5.02 5.94
CA SER A 42 -1.90 5.14 4.60
C SER A 42 -1.82 6.60 4.14
N THR A 43 -0.74 6.94 3.45
CA THR A 43 -0.35 8.31 3.06
C THR A 43 -0.98 8.72 1.74
N LYS A 44 -0.95 10.01 1.39
CA LYS A 44 -1.41 10.53 0.10
C LYS A 44 -0.34 11.36 -0.61
N THR A 45 0.81 11.55 0.02
CA THR A 45 1.91 12.38 -0.45
C THR A 45 3.22 11.60 -0.38
N VAL A 46 4.13 11.90 -1.32
CA VAL A 46 5.48 11.31 -1.34
C VAL A 46 6.24 11.62 -0.05
N GLU A 47 6.24 12.88 0.37
CA GLU A 47 6.90 13.31 1.61
C GLU A 47 6.34 12.58 2.83
N GLY A 48 5.00 12.45 2.91
CA GLY A 48 4.33 11.68 3.95
C GLY A 48 4.74 10.22 3.98
N GLY A 49 4.78 9.56 2.81
CA GLY A 49 5.21 8.17 2.68
C GLY A 49 6.64 7.96 3.17
N LEU A 50 7.57 8.82 2.76
CA LEU A 50 8.97 8.76 3.20
C LEU A 50 9.09 8.95 4.72
N LEU A 51 8.43 9.97 5.27
CA LEU A 51 8.44 10.23 6.72
C LEU A 51 7.78 9.10 7.53
N ALA A 52 6.76 8.44 6.99
CA ALA A 52 6.12 7.32 7.65
C ALA A 52 7.07 6.12 7.75
N LEU A 53 7.85 5.83 6.69
CA LEU A 53 8.80 4.72 6.67
C LEU A 53 9.99 4.91 7.63
N GLU A 54 10.33 6.14 7.99
CA GLU A 54 11.33 6.44 9.02
C GLU A 54 10.90 5.93 10.42
N GLN A 55 9.59 5.87 10.69
CA GLN A 55 9.05 5.65 12.03
C GLN A 55 8.16 4.41 12.17
N SER A 56 7.92 3.68 11.07
CA SER A 56 6.98 2.56 11.04
C SER A 56 7.47 1.41 10.18
N ASP A 57 6.71 0.31 10.15
CA ASP A 57 7.07 -0.90 9.41
C ASP A 57 6.57 -0.85 7.96
N ILE A 58 5.47 -0.14 7.71
CA ILE A 58 4.70 -0.22 6.47
C ILE A 58 4.23 1.17 6.03
N ALA A 59 4.30 1.43 4.72
CA ALA A 59 3.53 2.51 4.08
C ALA A 59 2.48 1.93 3.12
N MET A 60 1.27 2.48 3.16
CA MET A 60 0.23 2.16 2.18
C MET A 60 0.04 3.32 1.19
N VAL A 61 0.49 3.10 -0.03
CA VAL A 61 0.60 4.10 -1.11
C VAL A 61 -0.22 3.70 -2.33
N MET A 62 -0.38 4.62 -3.28
CA MET A 62 -0.97 4.33 -4.58
C MET A 62 0.14 4.09 -5.61
N HIS A 63 0.04 2.98 -6.33
CA HIS A 63 0.92 2.67 -7.46
C HIS A 63 0.15 1.83 -8.47
N ASN A 64 0.08 2.27 -9.73
CA ASN A 64 -0.56 1.58 -10.85
C ASN A 64 -0.09 2.20 -12.18
N LEU A 65 -0.47 1.61 -13.32
CA LEU A 65 -0.06 2.10 -14.64
C LEU A 65 -0.41 3.57 -14.90
N HIS A 66 -1.43 4.11 -14.25
CA HIS A 66 -1.90 5.49 -14.42
C HIS A 66 -1.43 6.45 -13.31
N TYR A 67 -0.78 5.95 -12.25
CA TYR A 67 -0.31 6.76 -11.13
C TYR A 67 0.97 6.18 -10.53
N GLN A 68 2.08 6.92 -10.66
CA GLN A 68 3.42 6.47 -10.28
C GLN A 68 4.18 7.49 -9.39
N ASP A 69 3.54 8.60 -9.02
CA ASP A 69 4.20 9.69 -8.28
C ASP A 69 4.83 9.24 -6.95
N GLU A 70 4.26 8.22 -6.30
CA GLU A 70 4.74 7.67 -5.03
C GLU A 70 5.90 6.65 -5.18
N LYS A 71 6.48 6.48 -6.38
CA LYS A 71 7.60 5.54 -6.65
C LYS A 71 8.78 5.69 -5.68
N ALA A 72 9.13 6.92 -5.31
CA ALA A 72 10.21 7.18 -4.35
C ALA A 72 9.97 6.53 -2.97
N VAL A 73 8.70 6.33 -2.57
CA VAL A 73 8.35 5.64 -1.32
C VAL A 73 8.63 4.14 -1.44
N LEU A 74 8.35 3.54 -2.60
CA LEU A 74 8.65 2.13 -2.87
C LEU A 74 10.17 1.89 -2.87
N ASP A 75 10.94 2.78 -3.50
CA ASP A 75 12.40 2.70 -3.54
C ASP A 75 13.00 2.80 -2.13
N SER A 76 12.52 3.75 -1.33
CA SER A 76 12.93 3.90 0.07
C SER A 76 12.58 2.66 0.89
N ALA A 77 11.41 2.07 0.70
CA ALA A 77 11.01 0.86 1.41
C ALA A 77 11.91 -0.33 1.05
N ALA A 78 12.27 -0.51 -0.22
CA ALA A 78 13.20 -1.54 -0.65
C ALA A 78 14.58 -1.38 0.01
N MET A 79 15.10 -0.14 0.06
CA MET A 79 16.39 0.16 0.69
C MET A 79 16.42 -0.10 2.20
N HIS A 80 15.30 0.13 2.90
CA HIS A 80 15.22 0.07 4.36
C HIS A 80 14.50 -1.19 4.88
N ASN A 81 14.24 -2.17 4.01
CA ASN A 81 13.54 -3.40 4.33
C ASN A 81 12.18 -3.16 5.01
N LYS A 82 11.37 -2.27 4.42
CA LYS A 82 10.02 -1.92 4.87
C LYS A 82 8.96 -2.49 3.94
N GLY A 83 7.76 -2.72 4.46
CA GLY A 83 6.64 -3.23 3.66
C GLY A 83 5.90 -2.14 2.91
N ILE A 84 5.46 -2.44 1.68
CA ILE A 84 4.54 -1.58 0.93
C ILE A 84 3.21 -2.30 0.70
N PHE A 85 2.12 -1.63 1.05
CA PHE A 85 0.77 -2.00 0.66
C PHE A 85 0.26 -1.07 -0.45
N ILE A 86 -0.20 -1.63 -1.56
CA ILE A 86 -0.80 -0.84 -2.63
C ILE A 86 -2.30 -0.72 -2.43
N LYS A 87 -2.80 0.52 -2.40
CA LYS A 87 -4.24 0.83 -2.47
C LYS A 87 -4.61 1.37 -3.84
N LYS A 88 -5.89 1.28 -4.19
CA LYS A 88 -6.44 1.75 -5.48
C LYS A 88 -5.68 1.22 -6.71
N ALA A 89 -5.16 -0.01 -6.63
CA ALA A 89 -4.42 -0.62 -7.74
C ALA A 89 -5.20 -0.61 -9.06
N LEU A 90 -6.53 -0.80 -9.02
CA LEU A 90 -7.39 -0.83 -10.22
C LEU A 90 -8.10 0.51 -10.49
N GLY A 91 -7.60 1.63 -9.94
CA GLY A 91 -8.18 2.96 -10.14
C GLY A 91 -9.66 3.06 -9.73
N SER A 92 -10.06 2.35 -8.67
CA SER A 92 -11.47 2.23 -8.25
C SER A 92 -12.42 1.66 -9.32
N GLY A 93 -11.91 0.82 -10.22
CA GLY A 93 -12.70 0.18 -11.29
C GLY A 93 -12.66 0.90 -12.63
N HIS A 94 -12.08 2.10 -12.72
CA HIS A 94 -11.96 2.81 -14.01
C HIS A 94 -11.05 2.08 -15.00
N MET A 95 -10.11 1.26 -14.51
CA MET A 95 -9.21 0.49 -15.37
C MET A 95 -9.91 -0.70 -16.04
N THR A 96 -11.06 -1.16 -15.57
CA THR A 96 -11.70 -2.38 -16.10
C THR A 96 -12.56 -2.14 -17.35
N THR A 97 -12.67 -0.91 -17.84
CA THR A 97 -13.52 -0.53 -18.97
C THR A 97 -12.75 -0.35 -20.29
N GLN A 98 -11.42 -0.46 -20.27
CA GLN A 98 -10.58 -0.29 -21.46
C GLN A 98 -10.50 -1.61 -22.26
N SER A 99 -10.73 -1.52 -23.57
CA SER A 99 -11.13 -2.64 -24.45
C SER A 99 -9.98 -3.29 -25.24
N SER A 100 -8.72 -2.96 -24.95
CA SER A 100 -7.55 -3.54 -25.63
C SER A 100 -6.57 -4.06 -24.60
N GLN A 101 -6.19 -5.35 -24.72
CA GLN A 101 -5.35 -6.07 -23.76
C GLN A 101 -5.95 -6.21 -22.36
N ASP A 102 -5.53 -7.27 -21.63
CA ASP A 102 -5.94 -7.46 -20.24
C ASP A 102 -5.18 -6.46 -19.35
N ILE A 103 -5.61 -5.19 -19.39
CA ILE A 103 -5.00 -4.07 -18.67
C ILE A 103 -4.88 -4.34 -17.17
N VAL A 104 -5.77 -5.18 -16.61
CA VAL A 104 -5.69 -5.59 -15.20
C VAL A 104 -4.48 -6.50 -14.98
N GLN A 105 -4.23 -7.45 -15.89
CA GLN A 105 -3.03 -8.31 -15.83
C GLN A 105 -1.76 -7.47 -16.01
N GLU A 106 -1.72 -6.56 -16.98
CA GLU A 106 -0.57 -5.66 -17.19
C GLU A 106 -0.30 -4.79 -15.97
N ASN A 107 -1.35 -4.29 -15.32
CA ASN A 107 -1.23 -3.50 -14.12
C ASN A 107 -0.70 -4.30 -12.92
N PHE A 108 -1.13 -5.55 -12.75
CA PHE A 108 -0.54 -6.41 -11.72
C PHE A 108 0.92 -6.75 -12.03
N ASN A 109 1.27 -7.04 -13.28
CA ASN A 109 2.67 -7.25 -13.67
C ASN A 109 3.53 -6.03 -13.35
N PHE A 110 3.01 -4.82 -13.62
CA PHE A 110 3.67 -3.57 -13.27
C PHE A 110 3.86 -3.44 -11.76
N ILE A 111 2.79 -3.57 -10.97
CA ILE A 111 2.84 -3.43 -9.51
C ILE A 111 3.78 -4.46 -8.87
N PHE A 112 3.71 -5.74 -9.26
CA PHE A 112 4.52 -6.79 -8.67
C PHE A 112 5.96 -6.85 -9.20
N SER A 113 6.32 -6.01 -10.18
CA SER A 113 7.73 -5.81 -10.54
C SER A 113 8.51 -5.02 -9.48
N GLU A 114 7.80 -4.37 -8.56
CA GLU A 114 8.36 -3.61 -7.45
C GLU A 114 8.64 -4.51 -6.23
N VAL A 115 9.91 -4.76 -5.93
CA VAL A 115 10.34 -5.69 -4.86
C VAL A 115 9.80 -5.34 -3.47
N ALA A 116 9.56 -4.05 -3.19
CA ALA A 116 9.03 -3.62 -1.89
C ALA A 116 7.53 -3.92 -1.70
N VAL A 117 6.78 -4.19 -2.78
CA VAL A 117 5.34 -4.45 -2.71
C VAL A 117 5.09 -5.78 -2.03
N SER A 118 4.57 -5.71 -0.81
CA SER A 118 4.24 -6.89 -0.01
C SER A 118 2.79 -7.34 -0.24
N SER A 119 1.88 -6.41 -0.54
CA SER A 119 0.47 -6.73 -0.74
C SER A 119 -0.25 -5.66 -1.58
N VAL A 120 -1.29 -6.08 -2.29
CA VAL A 120 -2.19 -5.21 -3.02
C VAL A 120 -3.60 -5.38 -2.47
N ILE A 121 -4.20 -4.29 -1.99
CA ILE A 121 -5.55 -4.31 -1.41
C ILE A 121 -6.57 -4.03 -2.51
N ILE A 122 -7.36 -5.06 -2.85
CA ILE A 122 -8.43 -4.99 -3.84
C ILE A 122 -9.79 -5.08 -3.17
N GLY A 123 -10.59 -4.02 -3.30
CA GLY A 123 -11.99 -4.03 -2.88
C GLY A 123 -12.87 -4.66 -3.95
N THR A 124 -13.48 -5.81 -3.66
CA THR A 124 -14.54 -6.40 -4.47
C THR A 124 -15.51 -7.18 -3.59
N ILE A 125 -16.80 -7.08 -3.91
CA ILE A 125 -17.85 -7.94 -3.33
C ILE A 125 -18.33 -9.00 -4.32
N ASN A 126 -17.86 -8.94 -5.57
CA ASN A 126 -18.21 -9.89 -6.61
C ASN A 126 -17.23 -11.08 -6.55
N PRO A 127 -17.70 -12.31 -6.26
CA PRO A 127 -16.83 -13.48 -6.15
C PRO A 127 -16.15 -13.84 -7.48
N LYS A 128 -16.76 -13.55 -8.62
CA LYS A 128 -16.14 -13.74 -9.94
C LYS A 128 -14.94 -12.80 -10.12
N HIS A 129 -15.11 -11.52 -9.79
CA HIS A 129 -13.99 -10.56 -9.84
C HIS A 129 -12.88 -10.95 -8.86
N LEU A 130 -13.23 -11.47 -7.67
CA LEU A 130 -12.23 -11.96 -6.72
C LEU A 130 -11.39 -13.10 -7.32
N ALA A 131 -12.05 -14.11 -7.89
CA ALA A 131 -11.36 -15.24 -8.52
C ALA A 131 -10.50 -14.80 -9.72
N GLU A 132 -10.99 -13.88 -10.54
CA GLU A 132 -10.24 -13.31 -11.68
C GLU A 132 -9.02 -12.51 -11.21
N ASN A 133 -9.15 -11.68 -10.17
CA ASN A 133 -8.04 -10.94 -9.59
C ASN A 133 -6.97 -11.90 -9.05
N VAL A 134 -7.37 -12.92 -8.27
CA VAL A 134 -6.43 -13.93 -7.74
C VAL A 134 -5.68 -14.61 -8.89
N LYS A 135 -6.38 -15.05 -9.94
CA LYS A 135 -5.75 -15.68 -11.11
C LYS A 135 -4.70 -14.77 -11.76
N LYS A 136 -5.02 -13.48 -11.95
CA LYS A 136 -4.11 -12.52 -12.58
C LYS A 136 -2.89 -12.22 -11.71
N VAL A 137 -3.09 -12.05 -10.39
CA VAL A 137 -1.99 -11.90 -9.43
C VAL A 137 -1.07 -13.12 -9.46
N THR A 138 -1.62 -14.34 -9.44
CA THR A 138 -0.80 -15.56 -9.52
C THR A 138 0.07 -15.58 -10.77
N ASN A 139 -0.46 -15.17 -11.93
CA ASN A 139 0.33 -15.08 -13.17
C ASN A 139 1.43 -14.01 -13.12
N SER A 140 1.27 -12.97 -12.31
CA SER A 140 2.27 -11.88 -12.17
C SER A 140 3.45 -12.24 -11.26
N LEU A 141 3.35 -13.33 -10.50
CA LEU A 141 4.36 -13.75 -9.51
C LEU A 141 5.24 -14.91 -9.98
N VAL A 142 5.06 -15.38 -11.23
CA VAL A 142 5.85 -16.46 -11.86
C VAL A 142 6.92 -15.85 -12.76
#